data_AF-A0ABD0QEQ0-F1
#
_entry.id   AF-A0ABD0QEQ0-F1
#
_cell.length_a   1.000
_cell.length_b   1.000
_cell.length_c   1.000
_cell.angle_alpha   90.00
_cell.angle_beta   90.00
_cell.angle_gamma   90.00
#
_symmetry.space_group_name_H-M   'P 1'
#
loop_
_entity.id
_entity.type
_entity.pdbx_description
1 polymer ?
#
loop_
_entity_poly.entity_id
_entity_poly.type
_entity_poly.pdbx_seq_one_letter_code
_entity_poly.pdbx_strand_id
1 'polypeptide(L)' 'PHDHIQGVMGLTLFEDFIYWTDGKSKSLRRAHKTTGANAVELLNSWQAIKSVIVYHPLRQPE' A
#
# COMPACT_ATOMS: atom_id res chain seq x y z
N PRO A 1 -9.78 8.38 13.85
CA PRO A 1 -8.68 8.43 12.85
C PRO A 1 -8.54 7.17 11.99
N HIS A 2 -9.22 6.06 12.32
CA HIS A 2 -9.26 4.81 11.53
C HIS A 2 -10.51 4.73 10.65
N ASP A 3 -10.92 5.84 10.03
CA ASP A 3 -12.14 5.88 9.23
C ASP A 3 -11.95 5.27 7.83
N HIS A 4 -12.04 3.94 7.85
CA HIS A 4 -12.51 3.06 6.79
C HIS A 4 -11.74 3.17 5.48
N ILE A 5 -10.64 2.40 5.42
CA ILE A 5 -10.06 1.93 4.15
C ILE A 5 -11.18 1.16 3.44
N GLN A 6 -11.52 1.56 2.22
CA GLN A 6 -12.54 0.87 1.43
C GLN A 6 -11.96 0.43 0.09
N GLY A 7 -12.33 -0.78 -0.33
CA GLY A 7 -11.98 -1.28 -1.65
C GLY A 7 -10.47 -1.39 -1.86
N VAL A 8 -9.76 -2.09 -0.96
CA VAL A 8 -8.37 -2.47 -1.23
C VAL A 8 -8.36 -3.40 -2.45
N MET A 9 -7.70 -2.97 -3.52
CA MET A 9 -7.61 -3.74 -4.78
C MET A 9 -6.24 -4.40 -4.97
N GLY A 10 -5.19 -3.79 -4.43
CA GLY A 10 -3.83 -4.32 -4.47
C GLY A 10 -3.11 -4.07 -3.16
N LEU A 11 -2.29 -5.04 -2.76
CA LEU A 11 -1.43 -4.95 -1.59
C LEU A 11 -0.13 -5.69 -1.87
N THR A 12 0.98 -5.14 -1.41
CA THR A 12 2.28 -5.81 -1.41
C THR A 12 3.04 -5.51 -0.13
N LEU A 13 3.97 -6.39 0.21
CA LEU A 13 4.88 -6.24 1.34
C LEU A 13 6.28 -5.94 0.80
N PHE A 14 7.08 -5.14 1.49
CA PHE A 14 8.51 -5.12 1.23
C PHE A 14 9.22 -4.66 2.50
N GLU A 15 10.24 -5.42 2.89
CA GLU A 15 10.93 -5.23 4.16
C GLU A 15 9.94 -5.21 5.34
N ASP A 16 9.88 -4.09 6.06
CA ASP A 16 9.04 -3.89 7.24
C ASP A 16 7.74 -3.15 6.96
N PHE A 17 7.40 -2.90 5.70
CA PHE A 17 6.24 -2.11 5.32
C PHE A 17 5.26 -2.86 4.44
N ILE A 18 3.97 -2.66 4.72
CA ILE A 18 2.87 -3.02 3.83
C ILE A 18 2.49 -1.80 3.01
N TYR A 19 2.26 -2.00 1.73
CA TYR A 19 1.81 -1.02 0.76
C TYR A 19 0.46 -1.45 0.23
N TRP A 20 -0.54 -0.59 0.21
CA TRP A 20 -1.87 -0.94 -0.27
C TRP A 20 -2.56 0.21 -0.99
N THR A 21 -3.46 -0.15 -1.91
CA THR A 21 -4.35 0.82 -2.55
C THR A 21 -5.57 1.06 -1.66
N ASP A 22 -5.90 2.32 -1.43
CA ASP A 22 -7.11 2.75 -0.71
C ASP A 22 -8.09 3.32 -1.74
N GLY A 23 -9.17 2.60 -2.00
CA GLY A 23 -10.15 2.95 -3.01
C GLY A 23 -10.99 4.18 -2.64
N LYS A 24 -11.12 4.50 -1.35
CA LYS A 24 -11.85 5.69 -0.88
C LYS A 24 -11.07 6.96 -1.19
N SER A 25 -9.80 7.02 -0.79
CA SER A 25 -8.90 8.15 -1.07
C SER A 25 -8.25 8.08 -2.45
N LYS A 26 -8.44 6.97 -3.18
CA LYS A 26 -7.80 6.70 -4.48
C LYS A 26 -6.27 6.86 -4.40
N SER A 27 -5.70 6.35 -3.32
CA SER A 27 -4.30 6.60 -2.96
C SER A 27 -3.52 5.30 -2.74
N LEU A 28 -2.21 5.36 -2.93
CA LEU A 28 -1.29 4.34 -2.43
C LEU A 28 -0.80 4.74 -1.05
N ARG A 29 -0.92 3.84 -0.08
CA ARG A 29 -0.55 4.09 1.31
C ARG A 29 0.46 3.05 1.77
N ARG A 30 1.21 3.39 2.83
CA ARG A 30 2.21 2.51 3.46
C ARG A 30 2.15 2.63 4.97
N ALA A 31 2.34 1.53 5.68
CA ALA A 31 2.53 1.50 7.14
C ALA A 31 3.42 0.32 7.55
N HIS A 32 4.01 0.41 8.73
CA HIS A 32 4.83 -0.64 9.30
C HIS A 32 3.99 -1.91 9.55
N LYS A 33 4.48 -3.07 9.11
CA LYS A 33 3.70 -4.31 8.99
C LYS A 33 3.20 -4.87 10.32
N THR A 34 3.96 -4.68 11.41
CA THR A 34 3.60 -5.25 12.73
C THR A 34 2.96 -4.22 13.67
N THR A 35 3.41 -2.97 13.62
CA THR A 35 2.96 -1.93 14.56
C THR A 35 1.88 -1.02 13.99
N GLY A 36 1.68 -1.03 12.66
CA GLY A 36 0.82 -0.06 11.98
C GLY A 36 1.33 1.38 12.02
N ALA A 37 2.50 1.62 12.62
CA ALA A 37 3.11 2.94 12.73
C ALA A 37 3.61 3.46 11.38
N ASN A 38 3.98 4.74 11.33
CA ASN A 38 4.51 5.39 10.13
C ASN A 38 3.57 5.28 8.92
N ALA A 39 2.27 5.34 9.19
CA ALA A 39 1.24 5.34 8.16
C ALA A 39 1.32 6.63 7.34
N VAL A 40 1.56 6.50 6.03
CA VAL A 40 1.71 7.62 5.11
C VAL A 40 0.96 7.37 3.80
N GLU A 41 0.48 8.43 3.17
CA GLU A 41 0.07 8.42 1.77
C GLU A 41 1.30 8.69 0.90
N LEU A 42 1.58 7.81 -0.06
CA LEU A 42 2.72 7.93 -0.96
C LEU A 42 2.34 8.59 -2.29
N LEU A 43 1.12 8.35 -2.76
CA LEU A 43 0.60 8.83 -4.03
C LEU A 43 -0.92 8.94 -3.93
N ASN A 44 -1.50 9.96 -4.56
CA ASN A 44 -2.91 9.99 -4.89
C ASN A 44 -3.13 10.08 -6.39
N SER A 45 -4.33 9.70 -6.82
CA SER A 45 -4.75 9.74 -8.21
C SER A 45 -6.22 10.11 -8.30
N TRP A 46 -6.61 10.70 -9.43
CA TRP A 46 -8.01 10.95 -9.72
C TRP A 46 -8.80 9.64 -10.00
N GLN A 47 -8.11 8.60 -10.47
CA GLN A 47 -8.64 7.25 -10.71
C GLN A 47 -8.19 6.27 -9.62
N ALA A 48 -9.01 5.26 -9.34
CA ALA A 48 -8.65 4.22 -8.38
C ALA A 48 -7.40 3.45 -8.85
N ILE A 49 -6.40 3.36 -7.98
CA ILE A 49 -5.20 2.54 -8.22
C ILE A 49 -5.59 1.08 -7.99
N LYS A 50 -5.49 0.25 -9.04
CA LYS A 50 -6.00 -1.12 -9.00
C LYS A 50 -4.99 -2.15 -8.48
N SER A 51 -3.69 -1.89 -8.66
CA SER A 51 -2.64 -2.84 -8.29
C SER A 51 -1.39 -2.12 -7.85
N VAL A 52 -0.61 -2.78 -7.00
CA VAL A 52 0.72 -2.37 -6.57
C VAL A 52 1.62 -3.61 -6.55
N ILE A 53 2.80 -3.50 -7.16
CA ILE A 53 3.82 -4.55 -7.16
C ILE A 53 5.15 -3.97 -6.70
N VAL A 54 5.97 -4.78 -6.06
CA VAL A 54 7.35 -4.43 -5.75
C VAL A 54 8.26 -5.15 -6.73
N TYR A 55 9.07 -4.38 -7.46
CA TYR A 55 10.11 -4.90 -8.33
C TYR A 55 11.45 -4.75 -7.61
N HIS A 56 12.01 -5.86 -7.15
CA HIS A 56 13.27 -5.90 -6.41
C HIS A 56 13.92 -7.28 -6.50
N PRO A 57 15.26 -7.41 -6.66
CA PRO A 57 15.92 -8.72 -6.75
C PRO A 57 15.59 -9.66 -5.58
N LEU A 58 15.51 -9.15 -4.36
CA LEU A 58 15.11 -9.95 -3.18
C LEU A 58 13.66 -10.48 -3.21
N ARG A 59 12.79 -9.96 -4.09
CA ARG A 59 11.43 -10.46 -4.32
C ARG A 59 11.36 -11.43 -5.51
N GLN A 60 12.45 -11.58 -6.26
CA GLN A 60 12.57 -12.44 -7.42
C GLN A 60 13.87 -13.25 -7.32
N PRO A 61 13.98 -14.21 -6.38
CA PRO A 61 15.14 -15.10 -6.31
C PRO A 61 15.28 -15.90 -7.62
N GLU A 62 16.51 -16.18 -8.03
CA GLU A 62 16.79 -17.12 -9.13
C GLU A 62 16.39 -18.56 -8.79
#